data_AF-A0A2U1J9K1-F1
#
_entry.id   AF-A0A2U1J9K1-F1
#
_cell.length_a   1.000
_cell.length_b   1.000
_cell.length_c   1.000
_cell.angle_alpha   90.00
_cell.angle_beta   90.00
_cell.angle_gamma   90.00
#
_symmetry.space_group_name_H-M   'P 1'
#
loop_
_entity.id
_entity.type
_entity.pdbx_description
1 polymer ?
#
loop_
_entity_poly.entity_id
_entity_poly.type
_entity_poly.pdbx_seq_one_letter_code
_entity_poly.pdbx_strand_id
1 'polypeptide(L)'
;MNNYNPSNKISDCPPISDNWKVSKNLPPSPSEEACSCMIDSLSCNLDSEFSISDSSKAKSLGDTLSYICASISCSDVSHNTEKGEYGDFSFCNPVQRSAWILNANYINQKKQNSTCQFNNFKTEIINSPKNKDITQCNKLNNSVNNDPKSDNSNSTEGDSNNDDEGSNNNDGGSKNSDEGSSTSTKSSNQSNSQKYYTLNLALSTIVITALFCGVVY
;
A
#
# COMPACT_ATOMS: atom_id res chain seq x y z
N MET A 1 -23.67 49.24 -15.74
CA MET A 1 -22.79 48.36 -14.91
C MET A 1 -21.99 47.50 -15.88
N ASN A 2 -20.68 47.37 -15.67
CA ASN A 2 -19.80 46.74 -16.65
C ASN A 2 -19.85 45.21 -16.54
N ASN A 3 -19.92 44.55 -17.70
CA ASN A 3 -20.13 43.11 -17.81
C ASN A 3 -18.83 42.34 -17.50
N TYR A 4 -18.72 41.75 -16.31
CA TYR A 4 -17.60 40.91 -15.92
C TYR A 4 -17.79 39.49 -16.45
N ASN A 5 -16.88 39.03 -17.33
CA ASN A 5 -16.93 37.70 -17.94
C ASN A 5 -15.54 37.02 -17.87
N PRO A 6 -15.20 36.34 -16.76
CA PRO A 6 -13.90 35.70 -16.59
C PRO A 6 -13.80 34.41 -17.41
N SER A 7 -12.83 34.35 -18.31
CA SER A 7 -12.47 33.13 -19.04
C SER A 7 -11.35 32.37 -18.30
N ASN A 8 -11.66 31.77 -17.16
CA ASN A 8 -10.71 30.93 -16.44
C ASN A 8 -10.39 29.67 -17.27
N LYS A 9 -9.10 29.41 -17.50
CA LYS A 9 -8.62 28.17 -18.13
C LYS A 9 -7.91 27.31 -17.09
N ILE A 10 -8.01 25.98 -17.26
CA ILE A 10 -7.22 25.02 -16.48
C ILE A 10 -5.76 25.19 -16.90
N SER A 11 -4.86 25.31 -15.92
CA SER A 11 -3.42 25.32 -16.16
C SER A 11 -2.91 23.91 -16.45
N ASP A 12 -2.00 23.80 -17.42
CA ASP A 12 -1.30 22.53 -17.68
C ASP A 12 -0.44 22.10 -16.49
N CYS A 13 -0.34 20.78 -16.26
CA CYS A 13 0.57 20.23 -15.27
C CYS A 13 2.04 20.47 -15.69
N PRO A 14 2.96 20.75 -14.75
CA PRO A 14 4.38 20.90 -15.07
C PRO A 14 4.95 19.65 -15.78
N PRO A 15 5.84 19.81 -16.77
CA PRO A 15 6.50 18.68 -17.42
C PRO A 15 7.46 17.97 -16.46
N ILE A 16 7.67 16.67 -16.68
CA ILE A 16 8.63 15.88 -15.91
C ILE A 16 10.05 16.42 -16.15
N SER A 17 10.80 16.60 -15.07
CA SER A 17 12.18 17.08 -15.05
C SER A 17 12.90 16.59 -13.78
N ASP A 18 14.20 16.83 -13.65
CA ASP A 18 14.96 16.49 -12.44
C ASP A 18 14.38 17.10 -11.16
N ASN A 19 13.72 18.27 -11.28
CA ASN A 19 13.06 18.98 -10.18
C ASN A 19 11.57 18.64 -10.02
N TRP A 20 10.96 17.91 -10.97
CA TRP A 20 9.55 17.54 -10.96
C TRP A 20 9.34 16.12 -11.49
N LYS A 21 9.26 15.15 -10.58
CA LYS A 21 9.20 13.71 -10.88
C LYS A 21 7.80 13.11 -10.65
N VAL A 22 6.79 13.81 -11.17
CA VAL A 22 5.38 13.43 -11.03
C VAL A 22 4.70 13.48 -12.39
N SER A 23 4.21 12.31 -12.81
CA SER A 23 3.36 12.13 -13.99
C SER A 23 1.97 12.73 -13.77
N LYS A 24 1.30 13.07 -14.87
CA LYS A 24 -0.12 13.46 -14.86
C LYS A 24 -1.07 12.29 -14.59
N ASN A 25 -0.60 11.05 -14.75
CA ASN A 25 -1.39 9.86 -14.43
C ASN A 25 -1.45 9.72 -12.91
N LEU A 26 -2.65 9.75 -12.36
CA LEU A 26 -2.88 9.64 -10.92
C LEU A 26 -2.96 8.16 -10.49
N PRO A 27 -2.69 7.83 -9.21
CA PRO A 27 -3.05 6.53 -8.67
C PRO A 27 -4.57 6.29 -8.77
N PRO A 28 -5.02 5.03 -8.85
CA PRO A 28 -6.44 4.73 -8.68
C PRO A 28 -6.93 5.14 -7.28
N SER A 29 -8.23 5.45 -7.17
CA SER A 29 -8.90 5.67 -5.89
C SER A 29 -8.72 4.45 -4.97
N PRO A 30 -8.33 4.61 -3.69
CA PRO A 30 -8.24 3.47 -2.78
C PRO A 30 -9.60 2.78 -2.54
N SER A 31 -9.62 1.45 -2.53
CA SER A 31 -10.77 0.63 -2.10
C SER A 31 -10.39 -0.29 -0.94
N GLU A 32 -11.11 -0.16 0.18
CA GLU A 32 -10.92 -1.02 1.36
C GLU A 32 -11.40 -2.46 1.07
N GLU A 33 -12.43 -2.63 0.24
CA GLU A 33 -12.96 -3.94 -0.16
C GLU A 33 -11.93 -4.70 -1.01
N ALA A 34 -11.27 -4.02 -1.97
CA ALA A 34 -10.21 -4.61 -2.77
C ALA A 34 -9.05 -5.09 -1.91
N CYS A 35 -8.58 -4.26 -0.97
CA CYS A 35 -7.49 -4.61 -0.06
C CYS A 35 -7.88 -5.71 0.96
N SER A 36 -9.13 -5.73 1.42
CA SER A 36 -9.63 -6.77 2.32
C SER A 36 -9.76 -8.11 1.58
N CYS A 37 -10.33 -8.09 0.37
CA CYS A 37 -10.40 -9.25 -0.51
C CYS A 37 -9.01 -9.83 -0.82
N MET A 38 -8.03 -8.95 -1.07
CA MET A 38 -6.62 -9.31 -1.29
C MET A 38 -6.06 -10.08 -0.09
N ILE A 39 -6.18 -9.54 1.13
CA ILE A 39 -5.74 -10.21 2.37
C ILE A 39 -6.42 -11.57 2.54
N ASP A 40 -7.73 -11.63 2.31
CA ASP A 40 -8.52 -12.85 2.40
C ASP A 40 -8.16 -13.92 1.34
N SER A 41 -7.33 -13.57 0.35
CA SER A 41 -6.80 -14.49 -0.66
C SER A 41 -5.41 -15.07 -0.35
N LEU A 42 -4.71 -14.55 0.66
CA LEU A 42 -3.31 -14.92 0.93
C LEU A 42 -3.22 -16.28 1.64
N SER A 43 -2.27 -17.12 1.22
CA SER A 43 -1.88 -18.36 1.90
C SER A 43 -0.71 -18.16 2.89
N CYS A 44 -0.07 -16.99 2.86
CA CYS A 44 0.96 -16.56 3.80
C CYS A 44 0.67 -15.10 4.16
N ASN A 45 0.54 -14.79 5.46
CA ASN A 45 0.22 -13.45 5.92
C ASN A 45 1.18 -13.02 7.05
N LEU A 46 1.24 -11.72 7.32
CA LEU A 46 1.74 -11.23 8.60
C LEU A 46 0.79 -11.70 9.71
N ASP A 47 1.36 -12.05 10.86
CA ASP A 47 0.61 -12.40 12.07
C ASP A 47 -0.26 -11.22 12.54
N SER A 48 -1.42 -11.51 13.14
CA SER A 48 -2.37 -10.48 13.58
C SER A 48 -1.84 -9.57 14.71
N GLU A 49 -0.81 -10.00 15.44
CA GLU A 49 -0.07 -9.20 16.41
C GLU A 49 1.06 -8.35 15.79
N PHE A 50 1.27 -8.42 14.47
CA PHE A 50 2.29 -7.62 13.81
C PHE A 50 1.98 -6.12 13.90
N SER A 51 2.89 -5.37 14.52
CA SER A 51 2.82 -3.91 14.62
C SER A 51 3.98 -3.25 13.89
N ILE A 52 3.65 -2.38 12.95
CA ILE A 52 4.63 -1.56 12.20
C ILE A 52 5.26 -0.46 13.08
N SER A 53 4.70 -0.18 14.26
CA SER A 53 5.23 0.79 15.22
C SER A 53 6.49 0.28 15.94
N ASP A 54 6.73 -1.03 15.94
CA ASP A 54 8.00 -1.62 16.38
C ASP A 54 9.04 -1.43 15.28
N SER A 55 9.95 -0.47 15.49
CA SER A 55 10.97 -0.10 14.50
C SER A 55 11.92 -1.23 14.12
N SER A 56 12.14 -2.20 15.02
CA SER A 56 13.01 -3.36 14.75
C SER A 56 12.32 -4.38 13.85
N LYS A 57 11.02 -4.63 14.09
CA LYS A 57 10.18 -5.45 13.21
C LYS A 57 9.97 -4.77 11.86
N ALA A 58 9.65 -3.48 11.84
CA ALA A 58 9.45 -2.69 10.63
C ALA A 58 10.69 -2.69 9.73
N LYS A 59 11.89 -2.50 10.31
CA LYS A 59 13.16 -2.62 9.55
C LYS A 59 13.36 -4.04 9.02
N SER A 60 13.21 -5.06 9.87
CA SER A 60 13.41 -6.45 9.48
C SER A 60 12.45 -6.90 8.37
N LEU A 61 11.21 -6.43 8.41
CA LEU A 61 10.24 -6.61 7.34
C LEU A 61 10.73 -5.89 6.07
N GLY A 62 11.07 -4.60 6.14
CA GLY A 62 11.56 -3.84 4.99
C GLY A 62 12.80 -4.44 4.30
N ASP A 63 13.77 -4.93 5.07
CA ASP A 63 14.95 -5.65 4.55
C ASP A 63 14.52 -6.95 3.81
N THR A 64 13.57 -7.70 4.39
CA THR A 64 13.04 -8.96 3.81
C THR A 64 12.25 -8.71 2.52
N LEU A 65 11.36 -7.71 2.51
CA LEU A 65 10.61 -7.31 1.32
C LEU A 65 11.55 -6.86 0.20
N SER A 66 12.60 -6.10 0.52
CA SER A 66 13.60 -5.65 -0.44
C SER A 66 14.33 -6.82 -1.10
N TYR A 67 14.70 -7.85 -0.32
CA TYR A 67 15.31 -9.08 -0.84
C TYR A 67 14.35 -9.88 -1.74
N ILE A 68 13.08 -10.01 -1.33
CA ILE A 68 12.05 -10.68 -2.14
C ILE A 68 11.83 -9.95 -3.46
N CYS A 69 11.62 -8.63 -3.45
CA CYS A 69 11.36 -7.84 -4.64
C CYS A 69 12.58 -7.65 -5.57
N ALA A 70 13.79 -8.02 -5.11
CA ALA A 70 14.96 -8.16 -5.97
C ALA A 70 14.97 -9.50 -6.75
N SER A 71 14.17 -10.49 -6.30
CA SER A 71 14.12 -11.85 -6.84
C SER A 71 12.83 -12.17 -7.62
N ILE A 72 11.71 -11.50 -7.30
CA ILE A 72 10.40 -11.64 -7.95
C ILE A 72 9.77 -10.27 -8.22
N SER A 73 8.77 -10.21 -9.11
CA SER A 73 8.02 -8.96 -9.32
C SER A 73 7.20 -8.59 -8.08
N CYS A 74 7.28 -7.31 -7.70
CA CYS A 74 6.39 -6.68 -6.73
C CYS A 74 5.54 -5.57 -7.37
N SER A 75 5.36 -5.61 -8.70
CA SER A 75 4.62 -4.62 -9.51
C SER A 75 3.27 -4.24 -8.90
N ASP A 76 2.50 -5.25 -8.51
CA ASP A 76 1.08 -5.14 -8.21
C ASP A 76 0.82 -4.35 -6.91
N VAL A 77 1.82 -4.27 -6.04
CA VAL A 77 1.83 -3.43 -4.82
C VAL A 77 2.81 -2.27 -4.90
N SER A 78 3.44 -2.02 -6.06
CA SER A 78 4.42 -0.95 -6.24
C SER A 78 3.80 0.26 -6.94
N HIS A 79 4.47 1.41 -6.82
CA HIS A 79 4.13 2.61 -7.57
C HIS A 79 5.38 3.35 -8.02
N ASN A 80 5.30 3.98 -9.19
CA ASN A 80 6.31 4.88 -9.71
C ASN A 80 5.62 6.18 -10.13
N THR A 81 5.75 7.22 -9.32
CA THR A 81 5.11 8.53 -9.55
C THR A 81 5.68 9.27 -10.75
N GLU A 82 6.96 9.04 -11.09
CA GLU A 82 7.63 9.70 -12.21
C GLU A 82 7.08 9.19 -13.55
N LYS A 83 6.80 7.89 -13.64
CA LYS A 83 6.14 7.30 -14.81
C LYS A 83 4.60 7.34 -14.75
N GLY A 84 4.04 7.43 -13.55
CA GLY A 84 2.61 7.26 -13.32
C GLY A 84 2.16 5.80 -13.47
N GLU A 85 3.00 4.87 -13.03
CA GLU A 85 2.72 3.42 -12.99
C GLU A 85 2.27 3.07 -11.56
N TYR A 86 1.12 2.42 -11.42
CA TYR A 86 0.53 2.05 -10.14
C TYR A 86 0.00 0.62 -10.23
N GLY A 87 0.46 -0.28 -9.35
CA GLY A 87 -0.05 -1.65 -9.29
C GLY A 87 -1.47 -1.74 -8.73
N ASP A 88 -2.15 -2.85 -9.01
CA ASP A 88 -3.55 -3.14 -8.67
C ASP A 88 -3.90 -3.05 -7.16
N PHE A 89 -2.90 -3.10 -6.29
CA PHE A 89 -3.00 -2.98 -4.82
C PHE A 89 -2.03 -1.93 -4.25
N SER A 90 -1.47 -1.06 -5.10
CA SER A 90 -0.51 -0.03 -4.69
C SER A 90 -1.08 1.00 -3.71
N PHE A 91 -2.39 1.15 -3.69
CA PHE A 91 -3.17 2.00 -2.77
C PHE A 91 -3.44 1.34 -1.40
N CYS A 92 -3.26 0.02 -1.26
CA CYS A 92 -3.46 -0.66 0.02
C CYS A 92 -2.44 -0.19 1.06
N ASN A 93 -2.75 -0.38 2.35
CA ASN A 93 -1.86 0.11 3.40
C ASN A 93 -0.51 -0.67 3.40
N PRO A 94 0.57 -0.11 3.98
CA PRO A 94 1.90 -0.73 3.91
C PRO A 94 1.96 -2.16 4.47
N VAL A 95 1.19 -2.48 5.52
CA VAL A 95 1.12 -3.83 6.10
C VAL A 95 0.46 -4.80 5.13
N GLN A 96 -0.64 -4.39 4.49
CA GLN A 96 -1.35 -5.19 3.49
C GLN A 96 -0.47 -5.47 2.25
N ARG A 97 0.21 -4.43 1.74
CA ARG A 97 1.17 -4.55 0.63
C ARG A 97 2.34 -5.48 0.99
N SER A 98 2.81 -5.42 2.24
CA SER A 98 3.85 -6.31 2.75
C SER A 98 3.40 -7.78 2.76
N ALA A 99 2.19 -8.05 3.27
CA ALA A 99 1.61 -9.39 3.30
C ALA A 99 1.48 -9.99 1.88
N TRP A 100 1.04 -9.20 0.90
CA TRP A 100 0.98 -9.63 -0.50
C TRP A 100 2.35 -10.09 -1.02
N ILE A 101 3.43 -9.36 -0.73
CA ILE A 101 4.81 -9.71 -1.16
C ILE A 101 5.27 -11.02 -0.52
N LEU A 102 5.00 -11.21 0.77
CA LEU A 102 5.33 -12.45 1.48
C LEU A 102 4.57 -13.65 0.88
N ASN A 103 3.29 -13.46 0.53
CA ASN A 103 2.49 -14.46 -0.17
C ASN A 103 2.97 -14.75 -1.59
N ALA A 104 3.35 -13.71 -2.36
CA ALA A 104 3.91 -13.86 -3.70
C ALA A 104 5.20 -14.70 -3.66
N ASN A 105 6.08 -14.45 -2.69
CA ASN A 105 7.26 -15.28 -2.43
C ASN A 105 6.87 -16.73 -2.06
N TYR A 106 5.96 -16.92 -1.10
CA TYR A 106 5.52 -18.24 -0.67
C TYR A 106 4.96 -19.08 -1.84
N ILE A 107 4.15 -18.47 -2.71
CA ILE A 107 3.60 -19.12 -3.91
C ILE A 107 4.72 -19.42 -4.92
N ASN A 108 5.59 -18.45 -5.23
CA ASN A 108 6.71 -18.63 -6.16
C ASN A 108 7.66 -19.76 -5.71
N GLN A 109 7.90 -19.87 -4.41
CA GLN A 109 8.69 -20.93 -3.79
C GLN A 109 7.91 -22.24 -3.56
N LYS A 110 6.82 -22.47 -4.31
CA LYS A 110 6.02 -23.71 -4.28
C LYS A 110 5.46 -24.06 -2.89
N LYS A 111 5.09 -23.04 -2.11
CA LYS A 111 4.49 -23.14 -0.77
C LYS A 111 5.34 -23.90 0.27
N GLN A 112 6.66 -23.80 0.19
CA GLN A 112 7.56 -24.33 1.23
C GLN A 112 7.41 -23.55 2.53
N ASN A 113 7.12 -24.22 3.66
CA ASN A 113 6.83 -23.56 4.95
C ASN A 113 7.90 -22.55 5.38
N SER A 114 9.18 -22.87 5.17
CA SER A 114 10.33 -21.99 5.46
C SER A 114 10.34 -20.66 4.70
N THR A 115 9.54 -20.52 3.64
CA THR A 115 9.43 -19.29 2.83
C THR A 115 8.29 -18.36 3.27
N CYS A 116 7.52 -18.80 4.28
CA CYS A 116 6.57 -18.02 5.06
C CYS A 116 6.94 -18.02 6.56
N GLN A 117 8.22 -18.21 6.90
CA GLN A 117 8.71 -18.23 8.28
C GLN A 117 9.96 -17.37 8.38
N PHE A 118 9.91 -16.32 9.21
CA PHE A 118 10.98 -15.34 9.36
C PHE A 118 11.35 -15.18 10.83
N ASN A 119 12.63 -14.99 11.11
CA ASN A 119 13.13 -15.01 12.51
C ASN A 119 12.78 -13.75 13.32
N ASN A 120 12.59 -12.61 12.64
CA ASN A 120 12.53 -11.30 13.29
C ASN A 120 11.09 -10.71 13.36
N PHE A 121 10.11 -11.39 12.75
CA PHE A 121 8.69 -11.04 12.81
C PHE A 121 7.85 -12.28 12.57
N LYS A 122 6.66 -12.36 13.19
CA LYS A 122 5.76 -13.49 13.02
C LYS A 122 5.00 -13.42 11.70
N THR A 123 4.72 -14.59 11.14
CA THR A 123 3.91 -14.82 9.94
C THR A 123 3.06 -16.07 10.12
N GLU A 124 1.91 -16.14 9.44
CA GLU A 124 0.96 -17.25 9.51
C GLU A 124 0.77 -17.89 8.13
N ILE A 125 0.76 -19.23 8.09
CA ILE A 125 0.41 -20.01 6.90
C ILE A 125 -1.08 -20.35 6.95
N ILE A 126 -1.83 -19.78 6.01
CA ILE A 126 -3.28 -19.94 5.88
C ILE A 126 -3.56 -21.06 4.88
N ASN A 127 -3.88 -22.25 5.38
CA ASN A 127 -4.10 -23.46 4.56
C ASN A 127 -5.34 -23.37 3.66
N SER A 128 -6.33 -22.54 4.03
CA SER A 128 -7.58 -22.33 3.30
C SER A 128 -7.95 -20.85 3.30
N PRO A 129 -7.40 -20.04 2.37
CA PRO A 129 -7.80 -18.65 2.19
C PRO A 129 -9.29 -18.56 1.85
N LYS A 130 -9.96 -17.49 2.29
CA LYS A 130 -11.40 -17.29 2.05
C LYS A 130 -11.68 -17.06 0.56
N ASN A 131 -10.82 -16.28 -0.10
CA ASN A 131 -10.86 -16.02 -1.53
C ASN A 131 -9.80 -16.86 -2.25
N LYS A 132 -10.14 -17.48 -3.38
CA LYS A 132 -9.19 -18.30 -4.16
C LYS A 132 -8.65 -17.63 -5.43
N ASP A 133 -9.23 -16.49 -5.79
CA ASP A 133 -8.92 -15.76 -7.02
C ASP A 133 -8.72 -14.27 -6.72
N ILE A 134 -7.46 -13.87 -6.58
CA ILE A 134 -7.06 -12.49 -6.30
C ILE A 134 -7.47 -11.52 -7.43
N THR A 135 -7.65 -12.02 -8.66
CA THR A 135 -8.08 -11.22 -9.84
C THR A 135 -9.51 -10.68 -9.68
N GLN A 136 -10.31 -11.25 -8.79
CA GLN A 136 -11.64 -10.73 -8.45
C GLN A 136 -11.54 -9.50 -7.55
N CYS A 137 -10.52 -9.42 -6.69
CA CYS A 137 -10.32 -8.30 -5.78
C CYS A 137 -10.01 -6.98 -6.51
N ASN A 138 -9.23 -7.04 -7.60
CA ASN A 138 -8.85 -5.87 -8.40
C ASN A 138 -10.09 -5.18 -9.01
N LYS A 139 -11.18 -5.92 -9.23
CA LYS A 139 -12.44 -5.39 -9.79
C LYS A 139 -13.25 -4.59 -8.78
N LEU A 140 -13.01 -4.77 -7.48
CA LEU A 140 -13.67 -4.02 -6.40
C LEU A 140 -13.19 -2.57 -6.30
N ASN A 141 -12.07 -2.26 -6.95
CA ASN A 141 -11.49 -0.91 -7.05
C ASN A 141 -12.43 0.12 -7.71
N ASN A 142 -13.44 -0.34 -8.46
CA ASN A 142 -14.35 0.52 -9.24
C ASN A 142 -15.58 1.02 -8.44
N SER A 143 -15.71 0.67 -7.14
CA SER A 143 -16.87 1.06 -6.31
C SER A 143 -16.93 2.56 -5.99
N VAL A 144 -15.86 3.33 -6.28
CA VAL A 144 -15.83 4.80 -6.13
C VAL A 144 -15.50 5.48 -7.47
N ASN A 145 -16.21 5.10 -8.53
CA ASN A 145 -16.34 5.90 -9.74
C ASN A 145 -17.27 7.11 -9.52
N ASN A 146 -16.94 7.93 -8.52
CA ASN A 146 -17.34 9.33 -8.53
C ASN A 146 -16.34 10.07 -9.43
N ASP A 147 -16.55 9.95 -10.74
CA ASP A 147 -16.09 10.98 -11.68
C ASP A 147 -16.49 12.35 -11.11
N PRO A 148 -15.64 13.38 -11.17
CA PRO A 148 -16.04 14.74 -10.87
C PRO A 148 -16.98 15.22 -11.99
N LYS A 149 -18.23 14.79 -11.92
CA LYS A 149 -19.30 15.18 -12.83
C LYS A 149 -19.39 16.69 -12.81
N SER A 150 -19.17 17.29 -13.98
CA SER A 150 -19.28 18.73 -14.18
C SER A 150 -20.76 19.13 -14.16
N ASP A 151 -21.36 19.14 -12.97
CA ASP A 151 -22.74 19.57 -12.76
C ASP A 151 -22.82 21.11 -12.71
N ASN A 152 -22.72 21.69 -13.90
CA ASN A 152 -23.17 23.05 -14.18
C ASN A 152 -24.71 23.07 -14.22
N SER A 153 -25.36 23.24 -13.06
CA SER A 153 -26.81 23.42 -12.95
C SER A 153 -27.21 24.40 -11.86
N ASN A 154 -27.22 25.67 -12.26
CA ASN A 154 -28.23 26.70 -11.98
C ASN A 154 -29.19 26.48 -10.78
N SER A 155 -29.15 27.40 -9.82
CA SER A 155 -30.12 27.50 -8.72
C SER A 155 -31.57 27.65 -9.22
N THR A 156 -32.54 27.13 -8.48
CA THR A 156 -33.92 27.63 -8.51
C THR A 156 -34.54 27.48 -7.13
N GLU A 157 -35.12 28.57 -6.62
CA GLU A 157 -35.75 28.64 -5.30
C GLU A 157 -37.13 27.95 -5.29
N GLY A 158 -37.54 27.42 -4.13
CA GLY A 158 -38.85 26.83 -3.90
C GLY A 158 -39.13 26.77 -2.40
N ASP A 159 -40.00 27.65 -1.93
CA ASP A 159 -40.28 27.95 -0.52
C ASP A 159 -41.48 27.15 0.03
N SER A 160 -41.68 27.15 1.36
CA SER A 160 -42.89 26.82 2.17
C SER A 160 -42.78 25.70 3.21
N ASN A 161 -42.32 26.08 4.42
CA ASN A 161 -42.96 25.91 5.74
C ASN A 161 -44.06 24.84 5.96
N ASN A 162 -43.95 24.01 7.02
CA ASN A 162 -44.66 24.23 8.32
C ASN A 162 -44.43 23.08 9.36
N ASP A 163 -44.20 23.51 10.60
CA ASP A 163 -44.80 23.07 11.89
C ASP A 163 -44.66 21.62 12.46
N ASP A 164 -43.89 21.57 13.55
CA ASP A 164 -44.29 21.24 14.95
C ASP A 164 -43.85 19.94 15.70
N GLU A 165 -43.71 20.14 17.02
CA GLU A 165 -43.57 19.22 18.18
C GLU A 165 -42.57 18.04 18.13
N GLY A 166 -41.71 17.77 19.12
CA GLY A 166 -41.41 18.47 20.38
C GLY A 166 -41.16 17.51 21.55
N SER A 167 -39.93 17.43 22.09
CA SER A 167 -39.61 17.14 23.53
C SER A 167 -38.11 16.94 23.82
N ASN A 168 -37.52 17.89 24.57
CA ASN A 168 -36.86 17.70 25.88
C ASN A 168 -36.71 16.24 26.37
N ASN A 169 -35.64 15.77 27.05
CA ASN A 169 -34.56 16.40 27.83
C ASN A 169 -33.45 15.31 28.07
N ASN A 170 -32.30 15.49 28.76
CA ASN A 170 -31.84 16.55 29.67
C ASN A 170 -30.29 16.69 29.71
N ASP A 171 -29.82 17.59 30.57
CA ASP A 171 -28.45 17.87 31.04
C ASP A 171 -27.70 16.73 31.77
N GLY A 172 -26.37 16.87 31.88
CA GLY A 172 -25.45 15.96 32.57
C GLY A 172 -23.96 16.35 32.49
N GLY A 173 -23.62 17.63 32.51
CA GLY A 173 -22.24 18.09 32.33
C GLY A 173 -21.30 17.85 33.53
N SER A 174 -20.00 17.68 33.25
CA SER A 174 -18.95 18.12 34.18
C SER A 174 -17.69 18.53 33.42
N LYS A 175 -16.96 19.50 34.00
CA LYS A 175 -15.81 20.17 33.40
C LYS A 175 -14.52 19.48 33.81
N ASN A 176 -13.50 19.51 32.94
CA ASN A 176 -12.30 20.29 33.24
C ASN A 176 -11.45 20.52 31.98
N SER A 177 -10.94 21.74 31.90
CA SER A 177 -9.90 22.19 30.97
C SER A 177 -8.53 21.74 31.47
N ASP A 178 -7.62 21.42 30.55
CA ASP A 178 -6.22 21.84 30.69
C ASP A 178 -5.55 22.03 29.32
N GLU A 179 -4.56 22.92 29.31
CA GLU A 179 -4.01 23.59 28.13
C GLU A 179 -2.76 22.86 27.60
N GLY A 180 -2.65 22.71 26.26
CA GLY A 180 -1.67 21.80 25.65
C GLY A 180 -1.10 22.30 24.32
N SER A 181 -0.49 23.49 24.31
CA SER A 181 0.19 24.03 23.13
C SER A 181 1.41 23.18 22.73
N SER A 182 1.48 22.73 21.47
CA SER A 182 2.69 22.17 20.86
C SER A 182 2.70 22.27 19.34
N THR A 183 3.17 23.42 18.87
CA THR A 183 4.21 23.58 17.83
C THR A 183 4.31 22.51 16.72
N SER A 184 3.95 22.92 15.51
CA SER A 184 4.18 22.19 14.26
C SER A 184 5.67 21.83 14.05
N THR A 185 6.02 20.54 14.14
CA THR A 185 7.32 20.03 13.72
C THR A 185 7.29 19.60 12.26
N LYS A 186 8.07 20.32 11.44
CA LYS A 186 8.23 20.13 10.00
C LYS A 186 8.99 18.84 9.71
N SER A 187 8.29 17.76 9.37
CA SER A 187 8.93 16.50 8.96
C SER A 187 9.35 16.55 7.49
N SER A 188 10.65 16.55 7.25
CA SER A 188 11.25 16.57 5.90
C SER A 188 11.27 15.16 5.30
N ASN A 189 10.55 14.95 4.19
CA ASN A 189 10.64 13.73 3.39
C ASN A 189 12.04 13.61 2.75
N GLN A 190 12.92 12.83 3.36
CA GLN A 190 14.25 12.54 2.82
C GLN A 190 14.15 11.40 1.80
N SER A 191 14.25 11.76 0.52
CA SER A 191 14.29 10.79 -0.59
C SER A 191 15.55 9.92 -0.49
N ASN A 192 15.38 8.62 -0.27
CA ASN A 192 16.50 7.69 -0.17
C ASN A 192 16.94 7.23 -1.57
N SER A 193 18.08 7.74 -2.05
CA SER A 193 18.65 7.33 -3.33
C SER A 193 19.49 6.06 -3.15
N GLN A 194 19.04 4.96 -3.76
CA GLN A 194 19.75 3.68 -3.70
C GLN A 194 21.06 3.75 -4.49
N LYS A 195 22.19 3.65 -3.78
CA LYS A 195 23.52 3.52 -4.39
C LYS A 195 23.82 2.03 -4.61
N TYR A 196 23.89 1.62 -5.87
CA TYR A 196 24.29 0.27 -6.25
C TYR A 196 25.79 0.06 -5.96
N TYR A 197 26.10 -0.90 -5.10
CA TYR A 197 27.46 -1.39 -4.88
C TYR A 197 27.67 -2.68 -5.69
N THR A 198 28.67 -2.70 -6.56
CA THR A 198 29.04 -3.87 -7.35
C THR A 198 29.79 -4.88 -6.49
N LEU A 199 29.18 -6.06 -6.29
CA LEU A 199 29.80 -7.13 -5.51
C LEU A 199 30.74 -7.96 -6.40
N ASN A 200 32.04 -7.97 -6.06
CA ASN A 200 33.03 -8.82 -6.74
C ASN A 200 32.80 -10.30 -6.38
N LEU A 201 32.60 -11.15 -7.39
CA LEU A 201 32.36 -12.58 -7.19
C LEU A 201 33.70 -13.35 -7.25
N ALA A 202 34.24 -13.71 -6.08
CA ALA A 202 35.40 -14.61 -6.01
C ALA A 202 34.95 -16.07 -6.16
N LEU A 203 35.26 -16.67 -7.31
CA LEU A 203 35.00 -18.09 -7.58
C LEU A 203 35.97 -18.98 -6.78
N SER A 204 35.46 -19.66 -5.74
CA SER A 204 36.19 -20.72 -5.06
C SER A 204 35.85 -22.07 -5.68
N THR A 205 36.83 -22.69 -6.36
CA THR A 205 36.66 -23.98 -7.02
C THR A 205 36.69 -25.13 -6.02
N ILE A 206 35.55 -25.77 -5.78
CA ILE A 206 35.47 -27.00 -4.99
C ILE A 206 36.02 -28.17 -5.82
N VAL A 207 37.19 -28.68 -5.44
CA VAL A 207 37.78 -29.89 -6.02
C VAL A 207 37.07 -31.12 -5.43
N ILE A 208 36.29 -31.81 -6.24
CA ILE A 208 35.67 -33.10 -5.87
C ILE A 208 36.70 -34.21 -6.09
N THR A 209 37.42 -34.58 -5.03
CA THR A 209 38.24 -35.81 -5.01
C THR A 209 37.33 -37.03 -4.83
N ALA A 210 37.13 -37.78 -5.92
CA ALA A 210 36.37 -39.03 -5.88
C ALA A 210 37.12 -40.09 -5.06
N LEU A 211 36.56 -40.45 -3.89
CA LEU A 211 37.06 -41.49 -3.01
C LEU A 211 35.93 -42.49 -2.73
N PHE A 212 35.81 -43.50 -3.59
CA PHE A 212 35.00 -44.69 -3.33
C PHE A 212 35.83 -45.95 -3.56
N CYS A 213 36.43 -46.44 -2.48
CA CYS A 213 36.89 -47.82 -2.40
C CYS A 213 35.67 -48.75 -2.29
N GLY A 214 35.55 -49.68 -3.24
CA GLY A 214 35.07 -51.06 -3.07
C GLY A 214 33.65 -51.33 -2.53
N VAL A 215 32.97 -52.29 -3.16
CA VAL A 215 32.44 -53.50 -2.49
C VAL A 215 32.20 -54.58 -3.55
N VAL A 216 32.87 -55.72 -3.34
CA VAL A 216 32.47 -57.12 -3.60
C VAL A 216 31.31 -57.39 -4.58
N TYR A 217 31.61 -58.05 -5.69
CA TYR A 217 31.29 -59.49 -5.89
C TYR A 217 32.20 -60.13 -6.94
#